data_AF-A0AAT9HZJ1-F1
#
_entry.id   AF-A0AAT9HZJ1-F1
#
_cell.length_a   1.000
_cell.length_b   1.000
_cell.length_c   1.000
_cell.angle_alpha   90.00
_cell.angle_beta   90.00
_cell.angle_gamma   90.00
#
_symmetry.space_group_name_H-M   'P 1'
#
loop_
_entity.id
_entity.type
_entity.pdbx_description
1 polymer ?
#
loop_
_entity_poly.entity_id
_entity_poly.type
_entity_poly.pdbx_seq_one_letter_code
_entity_poly.pdbx_strand_id
1 'polypeptide(L)'
;MSGTVTNKGKRIVTDAHVGLSVGPLLNTRSGIDSVARNSTDIQSAVGPDAGDKYTEKFDKLTPGISQPFTLSVPVNKLDLGQDGVYELAVVLSGQTSAQPWEQPLGVQRTFLPWKPDEADTKTKTTFMWPLISTVHMTAETGSDEQQTPLFHDDALAEEISPGGRLDRMVALGKGLDVTWVIDPDLLASVEAMTDRYQVTGEGDETVVGGHQEVAKRWLTEVQQAVADKEVVALPFGDPDLASLAHNGTSVTGSLSHLKEATDVASSTVEAILHVEPTTDFVWPVDGAVDPSIVKVATSAGADKLIARSDTFEETGGLSYTPPRPGPSAAAPRPSSRTRGCPPRSRAT
;
A
#
# COMPACT_ATOMS: atom_id res chain seq x y z
N MET A 1 -2.97 17.26 -29.39
CA MET A 1 -2.73 17.92 -28.08
C MET A 1 -2.97 19.40 -28.26
N SER A 2 -3.54 20.08 -27.27
CA SER A 2 -3.79 21.53 -27.33
C SER A 2 -3.40 22.19 -26.02
N GLY A 3 -3.04 23.47 -26.06
CA GLY A 3 -2.65 24.22 -24.87
C GLY A 3 -2.50 25.70 -25.15
N THR A 4 -1.82 26.40 -24.25
CA THR A 4 -1.58 27.85 -24.34
C THR A 4 -0.13 28.14 -24.01
N VAL A 5 0.50 28.99 -24.81
CA VAL A 5 1.82 29.56 -24.53
C VAL A 5 1.66 30.97 -24.00
N THR A 6 2.33 31.28 -22.90
CA THR A 6 2.39 32.63 -22.33
C THR A 6 3.84 33.07 -22.20
N ASN A 7 4.20 34.19 -22.83
CA ASN A 7 5.52 34.79 -22.59
C ASN A 7 5.53 35.50 -21.23
N LYS A 8 6.09 34.83 -20.20
CA LYS A 8 6.28 35.40 -18.85
C LYS A 8 7.54 36.27 -18.72
N GLY A 9 8.33 36.37 -19.78
CA GLY A 9 9.54 37.19 -19.82
C GLY A 9 9.25 38.68 -20.02
N LYS A 10 10.31 39.50 -20.02
CA LYS A 10 10.23 40.96 -20.24
C LYS A 10 10.47 41.36 -21.69
N ARG A 11 10.91 40.42 -22.53
CA ARG A 11 11.30 40.66 -23.92
C ARG A 11 10.34 39.93 -24.85
N ILE A 12 10.13 40.52 -26.01
CA ILE A 12 9.44 39.87 -27.11
C ILE A 12 10.23 38.62 -27.55
N VAL A 13 9.52 37.53 -27.81
CA VAL A 13 10.05 36.36 -28.50
C VAL A 13 9.64 36.41 -29.96
N THR A 14 10.59 36.21 -30.87
CA THR A 14 10.40 36.10 -32.33
C THR A 14 10.80 34.72 -32.81
N ASP A 15 10.38 34.36 -34.02
CA ASP A 15 10.60 33.03 -34.63
C ASP A 15 10.17 31.90 -33.68
N ALA A 16 9.11 32.17 -32.91
CA ALA A 16 8.64 31.27 -31.88
C ALA A 16 7.88 30.11 -32.52
N HIS A 17 8.11 28.91 -32.01
CA HIS A 17 7.33 27.74 -32.41
C HIS A 17 7.23 26.74 -31.28
N VAL A 18 6.14 26.00 -31.28
CA VAL A 18 5.88 24.92 -30.33
C VAL A 18 5.98 23.59 -31.07
N GLY A 19 6.84 22.72 -30.58
CA GLY A 19 7.07 21.38 -31.11
C GLY A 19 6.74 20.29 -30.09
N LEU A 20 6.61 19.05 -30.59
CA LEU A 20 6.44 17.86 -29.78
C LEU A 20 7.73 17.04 -29.86
N SER A 21 8.32 16.75 -28.72
CA SER A 21 9.48 15.87 -28.61
C SER A 21 9.10 14.57 -27.92
N VAL A 22 9.64 13.46 -28.41
CA VAL A 22 9.53 12.14 -27.77
C VAL A 22 10.88 11.82 -27.14
N GLY A 23 10.89 11.71 -25.81
CA GLY A 23 12.05 11.31 -25.04
C GLY A 23 12.23 9.80 -24.97
N PRO A 24 13.17 9.31 -24.14
CA PRO A 24 13.44 7.89 -24.02
C PRO A 24 12.24 7.11 -23.42
N LEU A 25 12.27 5.79 -23.61
CA LEU A 25 11.41 4.87 -22.89
C LEU A 25 11.73 4.93 -21.39
N LEU A 26 10.73 5.27 -20.59
CA LEU A 26 10.75 5.26 -19.13
C LEU A 26 10.36 3.86 -18.66
N ASN A 27 11.39 3.06 -18.39
CA ASN A 27 11.22 1.69 -17.95
C ASN A 27 11.32 1.53 -16.44
N THR A 28 11.33 2.59 -15.64
CA THR A 28 11.35 2.49 -14.16
C THR A 28 10.39 3.49 -13.52
N ARG A 29 9.87 3.15 -12.33
CA ARG A 29 9.02 4.06 -11.55
C ARG A 29 9.77 5.34 -11.17
N SER A 30 11.01 5.19 -10.69
CA SER A 30 11.92 6.30 -10.38
C SER A 30 12.16 7.22 -11.58
N GLY A 31 12.22 6.69 -12.81
CA GLY A 31 12.32 7.48 -14.04
C GLY A 31 11.07 8.31 -14.31
N ILE A 32 9.88 7.71 -14.16
CA ILE A 32 8.58 8.42 -14.28
C ILE A 32 8.48 9.53 -13.23
N ASP A 33 8.81 9.25 -11.97
CA ASP A 33 8.76 10.23 -10.88
C ASP A 33 9.72 11.40 -11.12
N SER A 34 10.92 11.12 -11.63
CA SER A 34 11.90 12.15 -11.97
C SER A 34 11.38 13.11 -13.05
N VAL A 35 10.78 12.57 -14.11
CA VAL A 35 10.17 13.38 -15.19
C VAL A 35 8.98 14.19 -14.66
N ALA A 36 8.13 13.61 -13.81
CA ALA A 36 7.00 14.30 -13.21
C ALA A 36 7.44 15.50 -12.36
N ARG A 37 8.45 15.30 -11.49
CA ARG A 37 9.01 16.34 -10.61
C ARG A 37 9.73 17.44 -11.39
N ASN A 38 10.37 17.10 -12.51
CA ASN A 38 11.14 18.03 -13.35
C ASN A 38 10.41 18.41 -14.64
N SER A 39 9.07 18.43 -14.62
CA SER A 39 8.26 18.55 -15.83
C SER A 39 8.46 19.86 -16.61
N THR A 40 8.96 20.92 -15.96
CA THR A 40 9.25 22.22 -16.59
C THR A 40 10.74 22.55 -16.67
N ASP A 41 11.63 21.60 -16.35
CA ASP A 41 13.07 21.85 -16.36
C ASP A 41 13.61 21.97 -17.79
N ILE A 42 13.97 23.18 -18.18
CA ILE A 42 14.50 23.47 -19.51
C ILE A 42 15.97 23.06 -19.69
N GLN A 43 16.69 22.77 -18.60
CA GLN A 43 18.11 22.40 -18.67
C GLN A 43 18.32 20.93 -19.00
N SER A 44 17.37 20.08 -18.62
CA SER A 44 17.37 18.67 -18.97
C SER A 44 17.23 18.48 -20.49
N ALA A 45 18.06 17.59 -21.04
CA ALA A 45 18.03 17.25 -22.46
C ALA A 45 16.61 16.85 -22.88
N VAL A 46 16.14 17.43 -23.98
CA VAL A 46 14.86 17.08 -24.59
C VAL A 46 15.14 16.14 -25.76
N GLY A 47 14.26 15.17 -25.97
CA GLY A 47 14.35 14.22 -27.09
C GLY A 47 14.25 14.91 -28.46
N PRO A 48 14.39 14.14 -29.56
CA PRO A 48 14.21 14.67 -30.90
C PRO A 48 12.78 15.20 -31.11
N ASP A 49 12.67 16.31 -31.83
CA ASP A 49 11.37 16.85 -32.28
C ASP A 49 10.75 15.89 -33.32
N ALA A 50 9.42 15.74 -33.29
CA ALA A 50 8.65 15.02 -34.29
C ALA A 50 8.78 15.62 -35.71
N GLY A 51 9.35 16.82 -35.83
CA GLY A 51 9.83 17.45 -37.05
C GLY A 51 9.03 18.69 -37.44
N ASP A 52 9.66 19.62 -38.16
CA ASP A 52 9.16 20.99 -38.45
C ASP A 52 7.71 21.07 -38.94
N LYS A 53 7.24 20.07 -39.70
CA LYS A 53 5.86 20.00 -40.23
C LYS A 53 4.78 19.82 -39.15
N TYR A 54 5.17 19.43 -37.94
CA TYR A 54 4.27 19.20 -36.80
C TYR A 54 4.42 20.26 -35.71
N THR A 55 5.05 21.39 -36.04
CA THR A 55 5.20 22.53 -35.15
C THR A 55 4.12 23.58 -35.40
N GLU A 56 3.75 24.30 -34.36
CA GLU A 56 2.91 25.50 -34.48
C GLU A 56 3.77 26.74 -34.35
N LYS A 57 3.71 27.63 -35.34
CA LYS A 57 4.54 28.83 -35.41
C LYS A 57 3.77 30.05 -34.91
N PHE A 58 4.49 30.95 -34.26
CA PHE A 58 4.00 32.23 -33.79
C PHE A 58 4.91 33.32 -34.32
N ASP A 59 4.33 34.29 -35.03
CA ASP A 59 5.09 35.43 -35.55
C ASP A 59 5.77 36.20 -34.41
N LYS A 60 5.07 36.32 -33.27
CA LYS A 60 5.54 37.07 -32.11
C LYS A 60 4.82 36.67 -30.83
N LEU A 61 5.56 36.46 -29.76
CA LEU A 61 5.01 36.33 -28.40
C LEU A 61 5.38 37.56 -27.58
N THR A 62 4.42 38.47 -27.41
CA THR A 62 4.58 39.68 -26.59
C THR A 62 4.51 39.33 -25.09
N PRO A 63 5.34 39.95 -24.24
CA PRO A 63 5.27 39.79 -22.78
C PRO A 63 3.84 39.87 -22.23
N GLY A 64 3.46 38.91 -21.39
CA GLY A 64 2.16 38.81 -20.73
C GLY A 64 1.00 38.34 -21.61
N ILE A 65 1.19 38.21 -22.92
CA ILE A 65 0.15 37.75 -23.83
C ILE A 65 0.21 36.24 -23.97
N SER A 66 -0.96 35.62 -23.92
CA SER A 66 -1.15 34.18 -24.09
C SER A 66 -1.69 33.89 -25.49
N GLN A 67 -1.17 32.86 -26.15
CA GLN A 67 -1.64 32.40 -27.46
C GLN A 67 -1.92 30.90 -27.39
N PRO A 68 -3.08 30.43 -27.90
CA PRO A 68 -3.40 29.01 -27.93
C PRO A 68 -2.58 28.29 -29.00
N PHE A 69 -2.44 26.97 -28.85
CA PHE A 69 -1.84 26.10 -29.85
C PHE A 69 -2.51 24.73 -29.88
N THR A 70 -2.44 24.04 -31.01
CA THR A 70 -2.87 22.67 -31.24
C THR A 70 -1.86 21.92 -32.11
N LEU A 71 -1.26 20.87 -31.55
CA LEU A 71 -0.39 19.94 -32.27
C LEU A 71 -1.13 18.66 -32.63
N SER A 72 -0.99 18.23 -33.88
CA SER A 72 -1.52 16.96 -34.40
C SER A 72 -0.40 16.15 -35.05
N VAL A 73 0.11 15.17 -34.32
CA VAL A 73 1.19 14.29 -34.79
C VAL A 73 0.65 12.86 -34.93
N PRO A 74 0.72 12.25 -36.12
CA PRO A 74 0.39 10.83 -36.28
C PRO A 74 1.34 9.96 -35.45
N VAL A 75 0.80 8.96 -34.74
CA VAL A 75 1.58 8.10 -33.83
C VAL A 75 2.72 7.38 -34.55
N ASN A 76 2.53 6.97 -35.81
CA ASN A 76 3.56 6.34 -36.64
C ASN A 76 4.72 7.28 -37.03
N LYS A 77 4.68 8.56 -36.65
CA LYS A 77 5.76 9.54 -36.81
C LYS A 77 6.50 9.86 -35.52
N LEU A 78 6.09 9.27 -34.40
CA LEU A 78 6.73 9.41 -33.10
C LEU A 78 7.89 8.41 -32.89
N ASP A 79 8.15 7.55 -33.88
CA ASP A 79 9.22 6.52 -33.86
C ASP A 79 9.23 5.68 -32.57
N LEU A 80 8.03 5.32 -32.10
CA LEU A 80 7.85 4.52 -30.90
C LEU A 80 8.31 3.08 -31.17
N GLY A 81 9.12 2.55 -30.26
CA GLY A 81 9.66 1.19 -30.33
C GLY A 81 8.81 0.22 -29.52
N GLN A 82 9.42 -0.31 -28.45
CA GLN A 82 8.83 -1.32 -27.57
C GLN A 82 7.71 -0.75 -26.69
N ASP A 83 6.87 -1.64 -26.18
CA ASP A 83 5.85 -1.34 -25.18
C ASP A 83 6.42 -0.64 -23.94
N GLY A 84 5.70 0.38 -23.46
CA GLY A 84 5.94 1.02 -22.18
C GLY A 84 5.59 2.49 -22.18
N VAL A 85 6.17 3.26 -21.27
CA VAL A 85 5.85 4.67 -21.09
C VAL A 85 6.97 5.51 -21.69
N TYR A 86 6.65 6.41 -22.60
CA TYR A 86 7.61 7.35 -23.16
C TYR A 86 7.46 8.73 -22.50
N GLU A 87 8.58 9.43 -22.30
CA GLU A 87 8.54 10.86 -22.01
C GLU A 87 8.03 11.61 -23.25
N LEU A 88 7.05 12.49 -23.05
CA LEU A 88 6.52 13.35 -24.08
C LEU A 88 6.70 14.81 -23.65
N ALA A 89 7.39 15.62 -24.44
CA ALA A 89 7.67 17.01 -24.11
C ALA A 89 7.05 17.95 -25.15
N VAL A 90 6.34 18.97 -24.68
CA VAL A 90 5.98 20.13 -25.50
C VAL A 90 7.02 21.21 -25.27
N VAL A 91 7.72 21.60 -26.33
CA VAL A 91 8.82 22.57 -26.25
C VAL A 91 8.43 23.83 -27.00
N LEU A 92 8.55 24.98 -26.33
CA LEU A 92 8.55 26.28 -26.99
C LEU A 92 10.00 26.66 -27.29
N SER A 93 10.32 26.87 -28.56
CA SER A 93 11.60 27.39 -29.02
C SER A 93 11.41 28.74 -29.70
N GLY A 94 12.45 29.56 -29.72
CA GLY A 94 12.44 30.87 -30.37
C GLY A 94 13.66 31.71 -30.03
N GLN A 95 13.60 32.99 -30.33
CA GLN A 95 14.72 33.93 -30.16
C GLN A 95 14.29 35.20 -29.44
N THR A 96 15.24 35.90 -28.81
CA THR A 96 14.99 37.21 -28.20
C THR A 96 16.07 38.20 -28.59
N SER A 97 15.84 39.51 -28.37
CA SER A 97 16.86 40.53 -28.63
C SER A 97 18.16 40.36 -27.83
N ALA A 98 18.15 39.62 -26.71
CA ALA A 98 19.36 39.31 -25.93
C ALA A 98 20.11 38.09 -26.49
N GLN A 99 19.38 37.18 -27.13
CA GLN A 99 19.88 35.89 -27.61
C GLN A 99 19.28 35.68 -29.01
N PRO A 100 19.92 36.25 -30.05
CA PRO A 100 19.43 36.23 -31.43
C PRO A 100 19.79 34.91 -32.12
N TRP A 101 19.54 33.79 -31.44
CA TRP A 101 19.66 32.44 -31.98
C TRP A 101 18.55 31.58 -31.37
N GLU A 102 18.20 30.52 -32.09
CA GLU A 102 17.15 29.60 -31.68
C GLU A 102 17.55 28.82 -30.44
N GLN A 103 16.67 28.79 -29.46
CA GLN A 103 16.86 28.04 -28.22
C GLN A 103 15.50 27.64 -27.64
N PRO A 104 15.44 26.57 -26.81
CA PRO A 104 14.27 26.31 -26.00
C PRO A 104 14.07 27.46 -25.01
N LEU A 105 12.83 27.94 -24.90
CA LEU A 105 12.39 29.00 -24.00
C LEU A 105 11.38 28.51 -22.96
N GLY A 106 10.77 27.35 -23.19
CA GLY A 106 9.92 26.67 -22.22
C GLY A 106 9.70 25.21 -22.58
N VAL A 107 9.46 24.37 -21.58
CA VAL A 107 9.13 22.96 -21.77
C VAL A 107 8.03 22.55 -20.79
N GLN A 108 7.16 21.65 -21.25
CA GLN A 108 6.22 20.94 -20.40
C GLN A 108 6.27 19.46 -20.76
N ARG A 109 6.66 18.62 -19.80
CA ARG A 109 6.72 17.16 -19.95
C ARG A 109 5.44 16.50 -19.44
N THR A 110 5.09 15.40 -20.09
CA THR A 110 4.01 14.48 -19.77
C THR A 110 4.39 13.07 -20.25
N PHE A 111 3.47 12.12 -20.16
CA PHE A 111 3.71 10.71 -20.43
C PHE A 111 2.86 10.23 -21.60
N LEU A 112 3.46 9.39 -22.45
CA LEU A 112 2.76 8.64 -23.49
C LEU A 112 2.85 7.14 -23.19
N PRO A 113 1.81 6.53 -22.61
CA PRO A 113 1.70 5.08 -22.54
C PRO A 113 1.54 4.52 -23.97
N TRP A 114 2.52 3.72 -24.40
CA TRP A 114 2.54 3.06 -25.69
C TRP A 114 2.38 1.56 -25.48
N LYS A 115 1.25 1.03 -25.96
CA LYS A 115 0.95 -0.39 -25.97
C LYS A 115 0.11 -0.72 -27.22
N PRO A 116 0.75 -0.96 -28.36
CA PRO A 116 0.07 -1.23 -29.63
C PRO A 116 -0.59 -2.61 -29.67
N ASP A 117 -0.01 -3.59 -28.97
CA ASP A 117 -0.51 -4.95 -28.89
C ASP A 117 -1.55 -5.11 -27.76
N GLU A 118 -2.44 -6.09 -27.89
CA GLU A 118 -3.41 -6.40 -26.83
C GLU A 118 -2.69 -6.74 -25.51
N ALA A 119 -3.33 -6.46 -24.37
CA ALA A 119 -2.71 -6.71 -23.08
C ALA A 119 -2.46 -8.21 -22.85
N ASP A 120 -1.21 -8.66 -23.04
CA ASP A 120 -0.79 -10.06 -22.91
C ASP A 120 -1.15 -10.74 -21.58
N THR A 121 -1.16 -10.01 -20.46
CA THR A 121 -1.43 -10.58 -19.14
C THR A 121 -2.18 -9.58 -18.28
N LYS A 122 -3.32 -10.01 -17.74
CA LYS A 122 -4.07 -9.23 -16.74
C LYS A 122 -3.27 -9.22 -15.42
N THR A 123 -3.00 -8.03 -14.89
CA THR A 123 -2.46 -7.88 -13.53
C THR A 123 -3.41 -8.56 -12.56
N LYS A 124 -2.91 -9.53 -11.79
CA LYS A 124 -3.66 -10.14 -10.71
C LYS A 124 -3.65 -9.19 -9.52
N THR A 125 -4.81 -8.65 -9.19
CA THR A 125 -5.02 -7.83 -7.99
C THR A 125 -5.79 -8.63 -6.96
N THR A 126 -5.54 -8.34 -5.70
CA THR A 126 -6.22 -8.94 -4.55
C THR A 126 -6.37 -7.85 -3.50
N PHE A 127 -7.46 -7.90 -2.74
CA PHE A 127 -7.78 -6.92 -1.71
C PHE A 127 -7.71 -7.60 -0.35
N MET A 128 -7.08 -6.93 0.61
CA MET A 128 -7.15 -7.30 2.02
C MET A 128 -8.34 -6.59 2.63
N TRP A 129 -9.21 -7.33 3.29
CA TRP A 129 -10.45 -6.83 3.86
C TRP A 129 -10.41 -6.94 5.39
N PRO A 130 -10.08 -5.86 6.11
CA PRO A 130 -9.82 -5.92 7.54
C PRO A 130 -11.11 -5.91 8.37
N LEU A 131 -11.39 -6.99 9.09
CA LEU A 131 -12.33 -7.03 10.21
C LEU A 131 -11.55 -6.89 11.51
N ILE A 132 -11.31 -5.62 11.87
CA ILE A 132 -10.58 -5.23 13.07
C ILE A 132 -11.37 -4.16 13.82
N SER A 133 -11.15 -4.06 15.13
CA SER A 133 -11.74 -3.06 16.02
C SER A 133 -10.73 -2.69 17.11
N THR A 134 -10.98 -1.61 17.84
CA THR A 134 -10.34 -1.42 19.14
C THR A 134 -10.75 -2.53 20.11
N VAL A 135 -9.89 -2.84 21.07
CA VAL A 135 -10.20 -3.77 22.17
C VAL A 135 -11.31 -3.18 23.03
N HIS A 136 -12.40 -3.94 23.21
CA HIS A 136 -13.56 -3.51 23.99
C HIS A 136 -13.70 -4.24 25.33
N MET A 137 -13.09 -5.41 25.46
CA MET A 137 -13.09 -6.20 26.69
C MET A 137 -11.98 -5.75 27.62
N THR A 138 -12.29 -5.62 28.91
CA THR A 138 -11.32 -5.27 29.94
C THR A 138 -10.52 -6.50 30.38
N ALA A 139 -9.41 -6.29 31.11
CA ALA A 139 -8.70 -7.38 31.78
C ALA A 139 -9.42 -7.87 33.06
N GLU A 140 -10.48 -7.19 33.48
CA GLU A 140 -11.26 -7.52 34.66
C GLU A 140 -12.43 -8.44 34.30
N THR A 141 -12.83 -9.25 35.28
CA THR A 141 -13.99 -10.13 35.16
C THR A 141 -14.87 -9.98 36.41
N GLY A 142 -16.12 -10.37 36.27
CA GLY A 142 -17.05 -10.48 37.38
C GLY A 142 -16.46 -11.29 38.53
N SER A 143 -16.84 -10.94 39.76
CA SER A 143 -16.46 -11.67 40.98
C SER A 143 -17.22 -12.99 41.16
N ASP A 144 -18.01 -13.40 40.17
CA ASP A 144 -18.74 -14.64 40.15
C ASP A 144 -17.86 -15.83 39.77
N GLU A 145 -18.33 -17.05 40.08
CA GLU A 145 -17.59 -18.28 39.76
C GLU A 145 -17.37 -18.46 38.26
N GLN A 146 -18.23 -17.87 37.42
CA GLN A 146 -18.10 -17.88 35.97
C GLN A 146 -17.05 -16.90 35.44
N GLN A 147 -16.53 -15.98 36.27
CA GLN A 147 -15.62 -14.91 35.85
C GLN A 147 -16.20 -14.16 34.63
N THR A 148 -17.43 -13.65 34.79
CA THR A 148 -18.19 -13.02 33.69
C THR A 148 -17.37 -11.92 33.00
N PRO A 149 -17.19 -11.95 31.67
CA PRO A 149 -16.44 -10.92 30.95
C PRO A 149 -16.99 -9.51 31.17
N LEU A 150 -16.11 -8.53 31.36
CA LEU A 150 -16.46 -7.12 31.50
C LEU A 150 -15.96 -6.31 30.30
N PHE A 151 -16.84 -5.51 29.73
CA PHE A 151 -16.59 -4.60 28.60
C PHE A 151 -16.54 -3.14 29.06
N HIS A 152 -15.77 -2.33 28.33
CA HIS A 152 -15.64 -0.89 28.58
C HIS A 152 -16.96 -0.14 28.33
N ASP A 153 -17.66 -0.49 27.24
CA ASP A 153 -18.90 0.14 26.81
C ASP A 153 -19.66 -0.79 25.83
N ASP A 154 -20.77 -0.30 25.27
CA ASP A 154 -21.56 -1.01 24.25
C ASP A 154 -21.12 -0.67 22.81
N ALA A 155 -19.96 -0.01 22.59
CA ALA A 155 -19.56 0.43 21.25
C ALA A 155 -19.37 -0.75 20.29
N LEU A 156 -18.84 -1.89 20.76
CA LEU A 156 -18.77 -3.10 19.93
C LEU A 156 -20.15 -3.55 19.46
N ALA A 157 -21.16 -3.49 20.32
CA ALA A 157 -22.53 -3.84 19.97
C ALA A 157 -23.08 -2.93 18.86
N GLU A 158 -22.75 -1.64 18.89
CA GLU A 158 -23.10 -0.69 17.82
C GLU A 158 -22.40 -1.03 16.50
N GLU A 159 -21.13 -1.44 16.53
CA GLU A 159 -20.37 -1.79 15.32
C GLU A 159 -20.92 -3.03 14.60
N ILE A 160 -21.35 -4.04 15.36
CA ILE A 160 -21.87 -5.32 14.84
C ILE A 160 -23.39 -5.32 14.63
N SER A 161 -24.10 -4.29 15.09
CA SER A 161 -25.53 -4.12 14.85
C SER A 161 -25.85 -3.83 13.39
N PRO A 162 -27.08 -4.12 12.90
CA PRO A 162 -27.47 -3.82 11.52
C PRO A 162 -27.18 -2.36 11.14
N GLY A 163 -26.40 -2.16 10.08
CA GLY A 163 -25.96 -0.84 9.61
C GLY A 163 -24.72 -0.27 10.31
N GLY A 164 -24.20 -0.98 11.32
CA GLY A 164 -22.93 -0.71 12.00
C GLY A 164 -21.73 -0.87 11.07
N ARG A 165 -20.56 -0.44 11.54
CA ARG A 165 -19.32 -0.48 10.74
C ARG A 165 -18.98 -1.92 10.34
N LEU A 166 -18.84 -2.82 11.31
CA LEU A 166 -18.44 -4.21 11.07
C LEU A 166 -19.54 -5.01 10.34
N ASP A 167 -20.81 -4.75 10.65
CA ASP A 167 -21.95 -5.33 9.92
C ASP A 167 -21.87 -5.01 8.41
N ARG A 168 -21.66 -3.74 8.05
CA ARG A 168 -21.49 -3.34 6.65
C ARG A 168 -20.25 -3.95 6.00
N MET A 169 -19.15 -4.06 6.74
CA MET A 169 -17.92 -4.67 6.21
C MET A 169 -18.13 -6.15 5.88
N VAL A 170 -18.84 -6.90 6.72
CA VAL A 170 -19.19 -8.30 6.44
C VAL A 170 -20.13 -8.39 5.24
N ALA A 171 -21.19 -7.58 5.22
CA ALA A 171 -22.18 -7.59 4.15
C ALA A 171 -21.58 -7.27 2.77
N LEU A 172 -20.65 -6.30 2.70
CA LEU A 172 -19.95 -5.94 1.47
C LEU A 172 -18.91 -7.00 1.07
N GLY A 173 -18.11 -7.48 2.04
CA GLY A 173 -17.01 -8.41 1.78
C GLY A 173 -17.49 -9.79 1.32
N LYS A 174 -18.64 -10.28 1.80
CA LYS A 174 -19.19 -11.61 1.45
C LYS A 174 -19.37 -11.83 -0.05
N GLY A 175 -19.65 -10.76 -0.82
CA GLY A 175 -19.84 -10.84 -2.27
C GLY A 175 -18.57 -10.65 -3.10
N LEU A 176 -17.43 -10.42 -2.47
CA LEU A 176 -16.18 -10.04 -3.13
C LEU A 176 -15.13 -11.16 -3.06
N ASP A 177 -14.17 -11.13 -3.98
CA ASP A 177 -13.00 -11.99 -3.93
C ASP A 177 -11.85 -11.31 -3.17
N VAL A 178 -11.89 -11.45 -1.84
CA VAL A 178 -10.98 -10.78 -0.91
C VAL A 178 -10.30 -11.79 0.00
N THR A 179 -9.11 -11.41 0.48
CA THR A 179 -8.47 -12.05 1.64
C THR A 179 -8.99 -11.34 2.89
N TRP A 180 -9.68 -12.06 3.78
CA TRP A 180 -10.13 -11.51 5.05
C TRP A 180 -8.94 -11.35 5.98
N VAL A 181 -8.79 -10.19 6.60
CA VAL A 181 -7.79 -9.97 7.65
C VAL A 181 -8.55 -9.75 8.93
N ILE A 182 -8.39 -10.62 9.91
CA ILE A 182 -9.24 -10.65 11.10
C ILE A 182 -8.37 -10.51 12.34
N ASP A 183 -8.80 -9.64 13.26
CA ASP A 183 -8.27 -9.61 14.61
C ASP A 183 -8.94 -10.72 15.45
N PRO A 184 -8.18 -11.67 16.02
CA PRO A 184 -8.72 -12.68 16.92
C PRO A 184 -9.40 -12.10 18.18
N ASP A 185 -8.96 -10.93 18.67
CA ASP A 185 -9.60 -10.28 19.83
C ASP A 185 -11.04 -9.86 19.52
N LEU A 186 -11.27 -9.32 18.32
CA LEU A 186 -12.62 -8.99 17.85
C LEU A 186 -13.53 -10.23 17.88
N LEU A 187 -13.05 -11.37 17.38
CA LEU A 187 -13.83 -12.62 17.38
C LEU A 187 -14.11 -13.10 18.81
N ALA A 188 -13.09 -13.12 19.66
CA ALA A 188 -13.22 -13.55 21.06
C ALA A 188 -14.18 -12.64 21.84
N SER A 189 -14.10 -11.33 21.61
CA SER A 189 -14.99 -10.34 22.22
C SER A 189 -16.44 -10.55 21.79
N VAL A 190 -16.70 -10.76 20.49
CA VAL A 190 -18.07 -11.01 20.03
C VAL A 190 -18.59 -12.39 20.49
N GLU A 191 -17.73 -13.41 20.54
CA GLU A 191 -18.09 -14.72 21.10
C GLU A 191 -18.51 -14.59 22.58
N ALA A 192 -17.75 -13.84 23.38
CA ALA A 192 -18.10 -13.56 24.78
C ALA A 192 -19.45 -12.84 24.92
N MET A 193 -19.80 -11.95 23.98
CA MET A 193 -21.10 -11.28 23.96
C MET A 193 -22.27 -12.23 23.67
N THR A 194 -22.03 -13.45 23.15
CA THR A 194 -23.12 -14.42 22.88
C THR A 194 -23.72 -15.02 24.16
N ASP A 195 -22.95 -14.96 25.25
CA ASP A 195 -23.31 -15.43 26.58
C ASP A 195 -23.60 -14.26 27.53
N ARG A 196 -23.58 -14.52 28.84
CA ARG A 196 -23.70 -13.45 29.84
C ARG A 196 -22.38 -12.67 29.89
N TYR A 197 -22.48 -11.35 29.68
CA TYR A 197 -21.38 -10.40 29.85
C TYR A 197 -21.86 -9.15 30.61
N GLN A 198 -20.90 -8.35 31.07
CA GLN A 198 -21.14 -7.08 31.75
C GLN A 198 -20.50 -5.92 30.99
N VAL A 199 -21.03 -4.72 31.20
CA VAL A 199 -20.52 -3.46 30.66
C VAL A 199 -20.33 -2.49 31.82
N THR A 200 -19.28 -1.68 31.74
CA THR A 200 -19.01 -0.62 32.71
C THR A 200 -20.13 0.42 32.66
N GLY A 201 -20.77 0.66 33.81
CA GLY A 201 -21.86 1.63 33.97
C GLY A 201 -21.37 2.98 34.49
N GLU A 202 -22.30 3.79 35.00
CA GLU A 202 -21.93 5.04 35.70
C GLU A 202 -21.28 4.73 37.06
N GLY A 203 -20.10 5.31 37.30
CA GLY A 203 -19.33 5.07 38.53
C GLY A 203 -18.63 3.70 38.50
N ASP A 204 -18.62 3.01 39.65
CA ASP A 204 -18.04 1.67 39.79
C ASP A 204 -19.09 0.55 39.61
N GLU A 205 -20.28 0.87 39.07
CA GLU A 205 -21.33 -0.13 38.82
C GLU A 205 -21.14 -0.82 37.47
N THR A 206 -21.50 -2.11 37.39
CA THR A 206 -21.56 -2.86 36.13
C THR A 206 -23.00 -3.22 35.79
N VAL A 207 -23.32 -3.17 34.49
CA VAL A 207 -24.65 -3.49 33.96
C VAL A 207 -24.56 -4.76 33.12
N VAL A 208 -25.60 -5.59 33.16
CA VAL A 208 -25.66 -6.80 32.32
C VAL A 208 -25.86 -6.39 30.86
N GLY A 209 -25.02 -6.91 29.97
CA GLY A 209 -25.10 -6.66 28.54
C GLY A 209 -26.32 -7.32 27.89
N GLY A 210 -26.90 -6.65 26.88
CA GLY A 210 -28.18 -7.03 26.26
C GLY A 210 -28.14 -7.41 24.78
N HIS A 211 -26.95 -7.58 24.18
CA HIS A 211 -26.78 -7.70 22.73
C HIS A 211 -26.42 -9.12 22.22
N GLN A 212 -26.79 -10.16 22.96
CA GLN A 212 -26.47 -11.57 22.65
C GLN A 212 -26.94 -11.99 21.26
N GLU A 213 -28.17 -11.66 20.89
CA GLU A 213 -28.73 -12.05 19.60
C GLU A 213 -28.08 -11.30 18.43
N VAL A 214 -27.58 -10.08 18.67
CA VAL A 214 -26.81 -9.32 17.68
C VAL A 214 -25.46 -9.98 17.45
N ALA A 215 -24.77 -10.37 18.53
CA ALA A 215 -23.49 -11.07 18.47
C ALA A 215 -23.59 -12.41 17.73
N LYS A 216 -24.57 -13.25 18.09
CA LYS A 216 -24.81 -14.56 17.42
C LYS A 216 -25.09 -14.41 15.93
N ARG A 217 -25.92 -13.42 15.57
CA ARG A 217 -26.22 -13.12 14.16
C ARG A 217 -24.95 -12.72 13.42
N TRP A 218 -24.19 -11.78 13.95
CA TRP A 218 -22.99 -11.27 13.29
C TRP A 218 -21.93 -12.37 13.12
N LEU A 219 -21.67 -13.20 14.13
CA LEU A 219 -20.74 -14.34 14.01
C LEU A 219 -21.19 -15.33 12.92
N THR A 220 -22.49 -15.64 12.86
CA THR A 220 -23.05 -16.49 11.80
C THR A 220 -22.81 -15.89 10.41
N GLU A 221 -22.95 -14.57 10.25
CA GLU A 221 -22.70 -13.88 8.99
C GLU A 221 -21.21 -13.88 8.61
N VAL A 222 -20.31 -13.69 9.58
CA VAL A 222 -18.86 -13.77 9.37
C VAL A 222 -18.45 -15.18 8.96
N GLN A 223 -18.88 -16.21 9.68
CA GLN A 223 -18.61 -17.62 9.35
C GLN A 223 -19.01 -17.93 7.90
N GLN A 224 -20.20 -17.48 7.47
CA GLN A 224 -20.66 -17.65 6.09
C GLN A 224 -19.83 -16.84 5.07
N ALA A 225 -19.30 -15.69 5.46
CA ALA A 225 -18.53 -14.83 4.58
C ALA A 225 -17.10 -15.37 4.33
N VAL A 226 -16.55 -16.13 5.28
CA VAL A 226 -15.17 -16.64 5.23
C VAL A 226 -15.02 -18.10 4.77
N ALA A 227 -16.10 -18.90 4.75
CA ALA A 227 -16.05 -20.35 4.59
C ALA A 227 -15.21 -20.88 3.40
N ASP A 228 -15.17 -20.15 2.28
CA ASP A 228 -14.41 -20.52 1.07
C ASP A 228 -13.39 -19.43 0.67
N LYS A 229 -12.91 -18.64 1.64
CA LYS A 229 -12.02 -17.50 1.43
C LYS A 229 -10.72 -17.66 2.20
N GLU A 230 -9.68 -16.96 1.73
CA GLU A 230 -8.42 -16.86 2.46
C GLU A 230 -8.62 -15.99 3.71
N VAL A 231 -8.22 -16.50 4.86
CA VAL A 231 -8.26 -15.79 6.14
C VAL A 231 -6.84 -15.60 6.66
N VAL A 232 -6.49 -14.36 6.94
CA VAL A 232 -5.27 -13.96 7.64
C VAL A 232 -5.67 -13.53 9.04
N ALA A 233 -5.06 -14.14 10.04
CA ALA A 233 -5.25 -13.76 11.44
C ALA A 233 -4.10 -12.87 11.87
N LEU A 234 -4.44 -11.69 12.41
CA LEU A 234 -3.47 -10.80 13.06
C LEU A 234 -3.11 -11.35 14.45
N PRO A 235 -2.03 -10.87 15.09
CA PRO A 235 -1.82 -11.10 16.51
C PRO A 235 -3.05 -10.62 17.30
N PHE A 236 -3.42 -11.36 18.33
CA PHE A 236 -4.58 -11.06 19.17
C PHE A 236 -4.52 -9.61 19.69
N GLY A 237 -5.53 -8.80 19.36
CA GLY A 237 -5.65 -7.40 19.77
C GLY A 237 -4.82 -6.40 18.96
N ASP A 238 -4.27 -6.84 17.82
CA ASP A 238 -3.45 -6.06 16.87
C ASP A 238 -2.46 -5.06 17.54
N PRO A 239 -1.48 -5.54 18.34
CA PRO A 239 -0.60 -4.65 19.10
C PRO A 239 0.22 -3.73 18.18
N ASP A 240 0.36 -2.46 18.59
CA ASP A 240 1.15 -1.47 17.84
C ASP A 240 2.66 -1.85 17.84
N LEU A 241 3.08 -2.48 16.74
CA LEU A 241 4.44 -2.92 16.51
C LEU A 241 5.46 -1.77 16.45
N ALA A 242 5.04 -0.57 16.00
CA ALA A 242 5.93 0.59 15.96
C ALA A 242 6.22 1.10 17.37
N SER A 243 5.19 1.18 18.21
CA SER A 243 5.33 1.51 19.63
C SER A 243 6.19 0.47 20.36
N LEU A 244 5.97 -0.82 20.11
CA LEU A 244 6.79 -1.89 20.68
C LEU A 244 8.26 -1.81 20.22
N ALA A 245 8.51 -1.61 18.94
CA ALA A 245 9.86 -1.53 18.38
C ALA A 245 10.66 -0.36 18.92
N HIS A 246 10.04 0.80 19.08
CA HIS A 246 10.73 2.03 19.48
C HIS A 246 10.75 2.27 20.99
N ASN A 247 9.74 1.80 21.72
CA ASN A 247 9.58 2.11 23.14
C ASN A 247 9.34 0.88 24.02
N GLY A 248 8.77 -0.21 23.47
CA GLY A 248 8.37 -1.38 24.25
C GLY A 248 9.45 -2.45 24.44
N THR A 249 10.53 -2.46 23.65
CA THR A 249 11.56 -3.52 23.75
C THR A 249 12.35 -3.48 25.06
N SER A 250 12.36 -2.35 25.77
CA SER A 250 12.99 -2.21 27.09
C SER A 250 12.06 -2.63 28.24
N VAL A 251 10.75 -2.76 27.99
CA VAL A 251 9.76 -3.15 28.98
C VAL A 251 9.73 -4.67 29.07
N THR A 252 10.10 -5.19 30.25
CA THR A 252 10.15 -6.63 30.54
C THR A 252 8.83 -7.32 30.18
N GLY A 253 8.90 -8.38 29.37
CA GLY A 253 7.75 -9.20 29.01
C GLY A 253 7.03 -8.79 27.72
N SER A 254 7.24 -7.58 27.20
CA SER A 254 6.48 -7.09 26.03
C SER A 254 6.60 -7.98 24.79
N LEU A 255 7.81 -8.46 24.48
CA LEU A 255 8.01 -9.37 23.34
C LEU A 255 7.44 -10.77 23.61
N SER A 256 7.41 -11.21 24.88
CA SER A 256 6.77 -12.47 25.26
C SER A 256 5.27 -12.38 25.07
N HIS A 257 4.63 -11.29 25.50
CA HIS A 257 3.20 -11.07 25.32
C HIS A 257 2.81 -10.92 23.84
N LEU A 258 3.63 -10.26 23.02
CA LEU A 258 3.40 -10.23 21.58
C LEU A 258 3.45 -11.64 20.96
N LYS A 259 4.37 -12.49 21.42
CA LYS A 259 4.43 -13.89 20.99
C LYS A 259 3.20 -14.66 21.46
N GLU A 260 2.77 -14.50 22.71
CA GLU A 260 1.55 -15.12 23.24
C GLU A 260 0.32 -14.72 22.42
N ALA A 261 0.19 -13.43 22.09
CA ALA A 261 -0.87 -12.91 21.23
C ALA A 261 -0.85 -13.52 19.82
N THR A 262 0.33 -13.81 19.28
CA THR A 262 0.49 -14.48 17.98
C THR A 262 0.17 -15.97 18.06
N ASP A 263 0.60 -16.64 19.13
CA ASP A 263 0.37 -18.09 19.32
C ASP A 263 -1.12 -18.42 19.45
N VAL A 264 -1.92 -17.59 20.12
CA VAL A 264 -3.36 -17.82 20.32
C VAL A 264 -4.24 -17.42 19.12
N ALA A 265 -3.67 -16.72 18.13
CA ALA A 265 -4.43 -16.20 16.99
C ALA A 265 -5.06 -17.31 16.16
N SER A 266 -4.27 -18.33 15.83
CA SER A 266 -4.72 -19.47 15.01
C SER A 266 -5.83 -20.26 15.71
N SER A 267 -5.64 -20.63 16.97
CA SER A 267 -6.63 -21.43 17.72
C SER A 267 -7.94 -20.69 17.95
N THR A 268 -7.89 -19.38 18.20
CA THR A 268 -9.09 -18.55 18.41
C THR A 268 -9.93 -18.50 17.13
N VAL A 269 -9.29 -18.19 15.99
CA VAL A 269 -9.97 -18.09 14.70
C VAL A 269 -10.51 -19.45 14.24
N GLU A 270 -9.74 -20.54 14.40
CA GLU A 270 -10.19 -21.87 14.02
C GLU A 270 -11.38 -22.34 14.88
N ALA A 271 -11.35 -22.06 16.19
CA ALA A 271 -12.44 -22.41 17.10
C ALA A 271 -13.76 -21.69 16.75
N ILE A 272 -13.69 -20.40 16.40
CA ILE A 272 -14.88 -19.56 16.18
C ILE A 272 -15.35 -19.59 14.72
N LEU A 273 -14.43 -19.56 13.74
CA LEU A 273 -14.78 -19.47 12.31
C LEU A 273 -14.75 -20.82 11.59
N HIS A 274 -14.20 -21.86 12.20
CA HIS A 274 -14.08 -23.20 11.62
C HIS A 274 -13.28 -23.25 10.30
N VAL A 275 -12.33 -22.33 10.15
CA VAL A 275 -11.39 -22.23 9.02
C VAL A 275 -9.96 -22.12 9.54
N GLU A 276 -8.99 -22.66 8.81
CA GLU A 276 -7.57 -22.54 9.15
C GLU A 276 -7.02 -21.19 8.67
N PRO A 277 -6.66 -20.26 9.57
CA PRO A 277 -6.10 -18.98 9.17
C PRO A 277 -4.60 -19.09 8.87
N THR A 278 -4.11 -18.15 8.07
CA THR A 278 -2.67 -17.89 7.98
C THR A 278 -2.27 -16.83 9.01
N THR A 279 -1.22 -17.10 9.79
CA THR A 279 -0.72 -16.21 10.86
C THR A 279 0.66 -15.61 10.58
N ASP A 280 1.24 -15.88 9.41
CA ASP A 280 2.59 -15.40 9.07
C ASP A 280 2.65 -13.93 8.65
N PHE A 281 1.54 -13.19 8.77
CA PHE A 281 1.42 -11.78 8.42
C PHE A 281 1.31 -10.90 9.66
N VAL A 282 1.91 -9.72 9.59
CA VAL A 282 1.56 -8.59 10.46
C VAL A 282 1.24 -7.36 9.63
N TRP A 283 0.36 -6.52 10.17
CA TRP A 283 -0.02 -5.25 9.56
C TRP A 283 0.28 -4.12 10.54
N PRO A 284 1.50 -3.54 10.52
CA PRO A 284 1.81 -2.37 11.33
C PRO A 284 0.81 -1.24 11.07
N VAL A 285 0.51 -0.45 12.11
CA VAL A 285 -0.35 0.73 11.99
C VAL A 285 0.12 1.62 10.84
N ASP A 286 -0.82 2.05 10.02
CA ASP A 286 -0.58 2.80 8.79
C ASP A 286 0.40 2.11 7.82
N GLY A 287 0.68 0.81 7.92
CA GLY A 287 1.67 0.12 7.09
C GLY A 287 3.09 0.72 7.14
N ALA A 288 3.43 1.41 8.24
CA ALA A 288 4.75 1.95 8.48
C ALA A 288 5.73 0.85 8.87
N VAL A 289 6.90 0.80 8.24
CA VAL A 289 7.90 -0.24 8.45
C VAL A 289 9.30 0.37 8.47
N ASP A 290 10.09 -0.04 9.44
CA ASP A 290 11.53 0.19 9.52
C ASP A 290 12.24 -1.08 10.04
N PRO A 291 13.59 -1.13 10.04
CA PRO A 291 14.32 -2.31 10.49
C PRO A 291 14.02 -2.78 11.92
N SER A 292 13.66 -1.87 12.83
CA SER A 292 13.31 -2.18 14.21
C SER A 292 11.94 -2.86 14.28
N ILE A 293 10.96 -2.35 13.53
CA ILE A 293 9.63 -2.95 13.39
C ILE A 293 9.73 -4.36 12.81
N VAL A 294 10.52 -4.55 11.74
CA VAL A 294 10.77 -5.87 11.14
C VAL A 294 11.36 -6.84 12.17
N LYS A 295 12.29 -6.38 13.00
CA LYS A 295 12.91 -7.20 14.04
C LYS A 295 11.90 -7.64 15.11
N VAL A 296 11.00 -6.74 15.53
CA VAL A 296 9.93 -7.09 16.49
C VAL A 296 8.95 -8.07 15.87
N ALA A 297 8.45 -7.79 14.67
CA ALA A 297 7.53 -8.67 13.93
C ALA A 297 8.08 -10.09 13.77
N THR A 298 9.33 -10.21 13.30
CA THR A 298 9.99 -11.53 13.11
C THR A 298 10.25 -12.24 14.43
N SER A 299 10.52 -11.52 15.52
CA SER A 299 10.68 -12.13 16.84
C SER A 299 9.37 -12.71 17.40
N ALA A 300 8.23 -12.22 16.93
CA ALA A 300 6.90 -12.70 17.28
C ALA A 300 6.40 -13.84 16.38
N GLY A 301 7.14 -14.20 15.31
CA GLY A 301 6.79 -15.29 14.41
C GLY A 301 6.23 -14.86 13.04
N ALA A 302 6.18 -13.56 12.76
CA ALA A 302 5.73 -13.08 11.46
C ALA A 302 6.83 -13.12 10.40
N ASP A 303 6.53 -13.65 9.22
CA ASP A 303 7.46 -13.72 8.08
C ASP A 303 7.12 -12.69 6.98
N LYS A 304 5.89 -12.17 6.99
CA LYS A 304 5.38 -11.22 6.00
C LYS A 304 4.87 -9.96 6.69
N LEU A 305 5.22 -8.79 6.14
CA LEU A 305 4.76 -7.50 6.63
C LEU A 305 3.94 -6.80 5.54
N ILE A 306 2.77 -6.30 5.93
CA ILE A 306 1.92 -5.48 5.06
C ILE A 306 2.34 -4.02 5.24
N ALA A 307 2.98 -3.46 4.21
CA ALA A 307 3.50 -2.11 4.23
C ALA A 307 2.77 -1.22 3.21
N ARG A 308 2.78 0.10 3.45
CA ARG A 308 2.36 1.05 2.41
C ARG A 308 3.35 1.07 1.25
N SER A 309 2.82 1.39 0.07
CA SER A 309 3.61 1.50 -1.16
C SER A 309 4.65 2.62 -1.16
N ASP A 310 4.55 3.57 -0.24
CA ASP A 310 5.46 4.71 -0.06
C ASP A 310 6.39 4.54 1.15
N THR A 311 6.26 3.46 1.93
CA THR A 311 7.18 3.13 3.02
C THR A 311 8.58 2.82 2.50
N PHE A 312 8.68 2.25 1.30
CA PHE A 312 9.96 1.98 0.63
C PHE A 312 10.06 2.82 -0.64
N GLU A 313 11.02 3.75 -0.68
CA GLU A 313 11.39 4.40 -1.93
C GLU A 313 12.08 3.38 -2.85
N GLU A 314 11.53 3.22 -4.06
CA GLU A 314 12.12 2.40 -5.10
C GLU A 314 13.41 3.07 -5.60
N THR A 315 14.56 2.52 -5.20
CA THR A 315 15.89 3.05 -5.54
C THR A 315 16.66 2.14 -6.50
N GLY A 316 16.09 0.99 -6.88
CA GLY A 316 16.75 -0.07 -7.64
C GLY A 316 16.57 0.01 -9.16
N GLY A 317 15.77 0.96 -9.66
CA GLY A 317 15.43 1.03 -11.08
C GLY A 317 14.58 -0.17 -11.53
N LEU A 318 13.62 -0.61 -10.70
CA LEU A 318 12.75 -1.72 -11.02
C LEU A 318 11.90 -1.40 -12.25
N SER A 319 11.92 -2.33 -13.22
CA SER A 319 11.18 -2.21 -14.48
C SER A 319 9.76 -2.74 -14.48
N TYR A 320 9.29 -3.08 -13.30
CA TYR A 320 7.96 -3.57 -13.04
C TYR A 320 7.48 -3.00 -11.71
N THR A 321 6.18 -2.83 -11.55
CA THR A 321 5.61 -2.75 -10.21
C THR A 321 5.75 -4.14 -9.60
N PRO A 322 6.51 -4.34 -8.52
CA PRO A 322 6.61 -5.65 -7.90
C PRO A 322 5.21 -6.17 -7.60
N PRO A 323 4.77 -7.27 -8.23
CA PRO A 323 3.58 -7.92 -7.75
C PRO A 323 3.87 -8.33 -6.30
N ARG A 324 2.89 -8.07 -5.43
CA ARG A 324 2.74 -8.63 -4.08
C ARG A 324 3.51 -9.95 -3.95
N PRO A 325 4.41 -10.14 -2.96
CA PRO A 325 5.29 -11.29 -2.93
C PRO A 325 4.46 -12.60 -2.90
N GLY A 326 4.38 -13.27 -4.05
CA GLY A 326 4.24 -14.73 -4.15
C GLY A 326 5.60 -15.38 -3.89
N PRO A 327 5.65 -16.68 -3.62
CA PRO A 327 6.71 -17.30 -2.81
C PRO A 327 8.08 -16.98 -3.36
N SER A 328 8.91 -16.40 -2.49
CA SER A 328 10.31 -16.12 -2.73
C SER A 328 10.95 -17.31 -3.43
N ALA A 329 11.51 -17.06 -4.62
CA ALA A 329 12.43 -18.00 -5.24
C ALA A 329 13.60 -18.15 -4.26
N ALA A 330 13.58 -19.24 -3.50
CA ALA A 330 14.64 -19.60 -2.59
C ALA A 330 15.95 -19.67 -3.40
N ALA A 331 16.83 -18.70 -3.17
CA ALA A 331 18.22 -18.84 -3.58
C ALA A 331 18.76 -20.13 -2.93
N PRO A 332 19.34 -21.07 -3.68
CA PRO A 332 19.86 -22.30 -3.09
C PRO A 332 20.96 -21.92 -2.10
N ARG A 333 20.73 -22.25 -0.81
CA ARG A 333 21.77 -22.14 0.22
C ARG A 333 22.99 -22.94 -0.23
N PRO A 334 24.22 -22.38 -0.18
CA PRO A 334 25.42 -23.15 -0.45
C PRO A 334 25.52 -24.28 0.59
N SER A 335 25.61 -25.51 0.10
CA SER A 335 25.81 -26.71 0.92
C SER A 335 27.04 -26.50 1.82
N SER A 336 26.83 -26.49 3.14
CA SER A 336 27.91 -26.56 4.11
C SER A 336 28.59 -27.93 3.98
N ARG A 337 29.75 -27.95 3.31
CA ARG A 337 30.69 -29.06 3.46
C ARG A 337 31.16 -29.08 4.91
N THR A 338 30.64 -30.01 5.69
CA THR A 338 31.22 -30.46 6.95
C THR A 338 32.66 -30.92 6.69
N ARG A 339 33.63 -30.07 7.04
CA ARG A 339 35.01 -30.53 7.22
C ARG A 339 35.05 -31.32 8.53
N GLY A 340 35.10 -32.64 8.42
CA GLY A 340 35.33 -33.52 9.57
C GLY A 340 36.67 -33.20 10.24
N CYS A 341 36.63 -33.02 11.56
CA CYS A 341 37.81 -33.08 12.43
C CYS A 341 38.43 -34.50 12.33
N PRO A 342 39.76 -34.64 12.19
CA PRO A 342 40.41 -35.93 12.34
C PRO A 342 40.56 -36.28 13.83
N PRO A 343 40.58 -37.57 14.19
CA PRO A 343 40.71 -37.99 15.58
C PRO A 343 42.14 -37.74 16.08
N ARG A 344 42.25 -37.19 17.31
CA ARG A 344 43.51 -37.13 18.05
C ARG A 344 43.95 -38.54 18.45
N SER A 345 45.05 -39.03 17.90
CA SER A 345 45.77 -40.18 18.46
C SER A 345 46.50 -39.77 19.73
N ARG A 346 46.22 -40.45 20.84
CA ARG A 346 47.09 -40.48 22.02
C ARG A 346 48.19 -41.52 21.78
N ALA A 347 49.45 -41.10 21.91
CA ALA A 347 50.55 -41.99 22.25
C ALA A 347 51.60 -41.19 23.06
N THR A 348 51.83 -41.69 24.29
CA THR A 348 52.89 -41.41 25.27
C THR A 348 53.16 -39.98 25.69
#